data_AF-A0A925TUD2-F1
#
_entry.id   AF-A0A925TUD2-F1
#
_cell.length_a   1.000
_cell.length_b   1.000
_cell.length_c   1.000
_cell.angle_alpha   90.00
_cell.angle_beta   90.00
_cell.angle_gamma   90.00
#
_symmetry.space_group_name_H-M   'P 1'
#
loop_
_entity.id
_entity.type
_entity.pdbx_description
1 polymer ?
#
loop_
_entity_poly.entity_id
_entity_poly.type
_entity_poly.pdbx_seq_one_letter_code
_entity_poly.pdbx_strand_id
1 'polypeptide(L)'
;MKILKVIGVILIAVVFVVSAGLLYINSGLPQYPVPEVKMQVVATAARIERGRKLSAMLCNSCHLNPTKGNLTGKRMSDAPAEFGIINSRNITQHKEEGIGDWSDAEIAVLLRTGINPRRGGVYVPPYMPKLAHLSDEDLASIISYLRSDDPILKADGTPSADSQPSFLVKFLCRVAFTPLEFPKSAIAQPDSTNARALGKYLADGALDCYGCHSADFKTV
;
A
#
# COMPACT_ATOMS: atom_id res chain seq x y z
N MET A 1 -0.31 48.27 29.06
CA MET A 1 -0.47 48.39 27.59
C MET A 1 0.52 47.57 26.77
N LYS A 2 1.83 47.53 27.08
CA LYS A 2 2.82 46.72 26.30
C LYS A 2 2.60 45.20 26.40
N ILE A 3 2.32 44.69 27.61
CA ILE A 3 2.07 43.26 27.86
C ILE A 3 0.86 42.72 27.07
N LEU A 4 -0.26 43.46 27.06
CA LEU A 4 -1.46 43.10 26.28
C LEU A 4 -1.18 43.04 24.77
N LYS A 5 -0.34 43.94 24.24
CA LYS A 5 0.09 43.91 22.82
C LYS A 5 0.95 42.67 22.53
N VAL A 6 1.87 42.33 23.42
CA VAL A 6 2.72 41.14 23.28
C VAL A 6 1.88 39.86 23.32
N ILE A 7 0.95 39.75 24.27
CA ILE A 7 0.00 38.62 24.34
C ILE A 7 -0.84 38.54 23.06
N GLY A 8 -1.35 39.67 22.57
CA GLY A 8 -2.11 39.71 21.33
C GLY A 8 -1.31 39.23 20.12
N VAL A 9 -0.06 39.65 19.98
CA VAL A 9 0.84 39.21 18.90
C VAL A 9 1.13 37.70 19.00
N ILE A 10 1.41 37.20 20.20
CA ILE A 10 1.66 35.77 20.42
C ILE A 10 0.41 34.95 20.04
N LEU A 11 -0.78 35.37 20.46
CA LEU A 11 -2.01 34.67 20.12
C LEU A 11 -2.25 34.64 18.61
N ILE A 12 -2.06 35.77 17.91
CA ILE A 12 -2.18 35.83 16.45
C ILE A 12 -1.17 34.90 15.78
N ALA A 13 0.08 34.88 16.25
CA ALA A 13 1.11 34.00 15.70
C ALA A 13 0.77 32.52 15.91
N VAL A 14 0.27 32.15 17.10
CA VAL A 14 -0.16 30.77 17.39
C VAL A 14 -1.33 30.37 16.50
N VAL A 15 -2.35 31.22 16.36
CA VAL A 15 -3.48 30.96 15.48
C VAL A 15 -3.01 30.79 14.04
N PHE A 16 -2.13 31.66 13.55
CA PHE A 16 -1.58 31.55 12.21
C PHE A 16 -0.85 30.22 11.99
N VAL A 17 0.03 29.82 12.90
CA VAL A 17 0.78 28.55 12.80
C VAL A 17 -0.16 27.34 12.86
N VAL A 18 -1.13 27.34 13.77
CA VAL A 18 -2.12 26.25 13.87
C VAL A 18 -2.96 26.17 12.60
N SER A 19 -3.48 27.29 12.10
CA SER A 19 -4.25 27.34 10.85
C SER A 19 -3.42 26.87 9.66
N ALA A 20 -2.17 27.30 9.54
CA ALA A 20 -1.27 26.83 8.49
C ALA A 20 -1.02 25.32 8.58
N GLY A 21 -0.81 24.78 9.79
CA GLY A 21 -0.66 23.35 10.04
C GLY A 21 -1.90 22.54 9.66
N LEU A 22 -3.10 23.01 10.04
CA LEU A 22 -4.36 22.36 9.68
C LEU A 22 -4.58 22.35 8.15
N LEU A 23 -4.32 23.47 7.47
CA LEU A 23 -4.41 23.55 6.01
C LEU A 23 -3.40 22.61 5.34
N TYR A 24 -2.17 22.55 5.84
CA TYR A 24 -1.13 21.66 5.32
C TYR A 24 -1.49 20.17 5.49
N ILE A 25 -2.09 19.78 6.61
CA ILE A 25 -2.56 18.41 6.82
C ILE A 25 -3.74 18.11 5.88
N ASN A 26 -4.66 19.06 5.71
CA ASN A 26 -5.85 18.82 4.92
C ASN A 26 -5.59 18.81 3.40
N SER A 27 -4.45 19.32 2.93
CA SER A 27 -4.08 19.41 1.51
C SER A 27 -3.97 18.06 0.78
N GLY A 28 -3.93 16.93 1.50
CA GLY A 28 -3.89 15.59 0.91
C GLY A 28 -2.97 14.65 1.69
N LEU A 29 -2.60 13.53 1.07
CA LEU A 29 -1.57 12.64 1.58
C LEU A 29 -0.18 13.11 1.13
N PRO A 30 0.87 12.86 1.93
CA PRO A 30 2.23 13.26 1.56
C PRO A 30 2.71 12.55 0.30
N GLN A 31 3.55 13.23 -0.46
CA GLN A 31 4.20 12.72 -1.67
C GLN A 31 5.67 12.47 -1.40
N TYR A 32 6.21 11.42 -2.01
CA TYR A 32 7.60 11.01 -1.89
C TYR A 32 8.21 10.77 -3.26
N PRO A 33 9.54 10.91 -3.41
CA PRO A 33 10.22 10.54 -4.64
C PRO A 33 9.94 9.08 -5.01
N VAL A 34 9.57 8.85 -6.27
CA VAL A 34 9.33 7.50 -6.78
C VAL A 34 10.69 6.85 -7.05
N PRO A 35 11.02 5.70 -6.43
CA PRO A 35 12.25 4.99 -6.72
C PRO A 35 12.30 4.54 -8.18
N GLU A 36 13.41 4.80 -8.87
CA GLU A 36 13.66 4.25 -10.19
C GLU A 36 14.03 2.76 -10.08
N VAL A 37 13.11 1.90 -10.49
CA VAL A 37 13.30 0.45 -10.45
C VAL A 37 13.16 -0.10 -11.87
N LYS A 38 14.12 -0.93 -12.27
CA LYS A 38 14.03 -1.71 -13.52
C LYS A 38 13.63 -3.13 -13.17
N MET A 39 12.39 -3.49 -13.46
CA MET A 39 11.87 -4.83 -13.23
C MET A 39 11.01 -5.23 -14.42
N GLN A 40 11.27 -6.43 -14.92
CA GLN A 40 10.42 -7.09 -15.90
C GLN A 40 10.30 -8.56 -15.49
N VAL A 41 9.07 -8.99 -15.26
CA VAL A 41 8.76 -10.32 -14.76
C VAL A 41 8.49 -11.24 -15.92
N VAL A 42 9.21 -12.36 -15.96
CA VAL A 42 8.92 -13.45 -16.89
C VAL A 42 7.85 -14.34 -16.27
N ALA A 43 6.66 -14.36 -16.86
CA ALA A 43 5.58 -15.23 -16.41
C ALA A 43 5.87 -16.69 -16.74
N THR A 44 5.66 -17.57 -15.77
CA THR A 44 5.70 -19.03 -15.93
C THR A 44 4.46 -19.63 -15.28
N ALA A 45 4.06 -20.84 -15.69
CA ALA A 45 2.91 -21.51 -15.08
C ALA A 45 3.09 -21.70 -13.56
N ALA A 46 4.33 -21.98 -13.11
CA ALA A 46 4.65 -22.09 -11.70
C ALA A 46 4.48 -20.76 -10.95
N ARG A 47 4.95 -19.65 -11.52
CA ARG A 47 4.78 -18.31 -10.94
C ARG A 47 3.32 -17.88 -10.88
N ILE A 48 2.55 -18.16 -11.94
CA ILE A 48 1.12 -17.85 -11.96
C ILE A 48 0.39 -18.62 -10.86
N GLU A 49 0.63 -19.92 -10.72
CA GLU A 49 -0.03 -20.72 -9.67
C GLU A 49 0.41 -20.30 -8.26
N ARG A 50 1.69 -19.97 -8.06
CA ARG A 50 2.18 -19.43 -6.78
C ARG A 50 1.55 -18.08 -6.48
N GLY A 51 1.50 -17.19 -7.46
CA GLY A 51 0.91 -15.85 -7.37
C GLY A 51 -0.58 -15.88 -7.10
N ARG A 52 -1.31 -16.84 -7.67
CA ARG A 52 -2.73 -17.06 -7.41
C ARG A 52 -2.98 -17.37 -5.94
N LYS A 53 -2.19 -18.27 -5.35
CA LYS A 53 -2.28 -18.60 -3.91
C LYS A 53 -1.95 -17.41 -3.03
N LEU A 54 -0.86 -16.70 -3.32
CA LEU A 54 -0.45 -15.51 -2.56
C LEU A 54 -1.52 -14.40 -2.64
N SER A 55 -2.03 -14.12 -3.83
CA SER A 55 -3.06 -13.09 -4.04
C SER A 55 -4.37 -13.45 -3.36
N ALA A 56 -4.73 -14.75 -3.32
CA ALA A 56 -5.87 -15.22 -2.57
C ALA A 56 -5.78 -14.90 -1.06
N MET A 57 -4.57 -14.98 -0.49
CA MET A 57 -4.33 -14.67 0.92
C MET A 57 -4.14 -13.17 1.20
N LEU A 58 -3.46 -12.45 0.30
CA LEU A 58 -2.98 -11.09 0.54
C LEU A 58 -3.85 -9.99 -0.09
N CYS A 59 -4.61 -10.30 -1.14
CA CYS A 59 -5.30 -9.28 -1.94
C CYS A 59 -6.82 -9.44 -1.90
N ASN A 60 -7.32 -10.68 -1.96
CA ASN A 60 -8.76 -10.93 -2.17
C ASN A 60 -9.65 -10.40 -1.04
N SER A 61 -9.19 -10.40 0.22
CA SER A 61 -9.97 -9.88 1.35
C SER A 61 -10.43 -8.43 1.14
N CYS A 62 -9.56 -7.61 0.54
CA CYS A 62 -9.82 -6.21 0.24
C CYS A 62 -10.34 -6.00 -1.19
N HIS A 63 -9.75 -6.67 -2.19
CA HIS A 63 -9.99 -6.35 -3.60
C HIS A 63 -11.11 -7.16 -4.27
N LEU A 64 -11.49 -8.33 -3.75
CA LEU A 64 -12.56 -9.13 -4.33
C LEU A 64 -13.91 -8.43 -4.11
N ASN A 65 -14.57 -8.11 -5.21
CA ASN A 65 -15.93 -7.60 -5.22
C ASN A 65 -16.90 -8.79 -5.13
N PRO A 66 -17.67 -8.94 -4.04
CA PRO A 66 -18.53 -10.11 -3.84
C PRO A 66 -19.71 -10.16 -4.81
N THR A 67 -20.11 -9.01 -5.38
CA THR A 67 -21.22 -8.94 -6.34
C THR A 67 -20.76 -9.29 -7.75
N LYS A 68 -19.54 -8.90 -8.13
CA LYS A 68 -18.99 -9.15 -9.47
C LYS A 68 -18.16 -10.43 -9.57
N GLY A 69 -17.64 -10.93 -8.47
CA GLY A 69 -16.75 -12.09 -8.45
C GLY A 69 -15.37 -11.82 -9.09
N ASN A 70 -14.96 -10.55 -9.19
CA ASN A 70 -13.67 -10.14 -9.76
C ASN A 70 -12.95 -9.13 -8.85
N LEU A 71 -11.69 -8.80 -9.14
CA LEU A 71 -10.86 -7.91 -8.30
C LEU A 71 -11.04 -6.42 -8.61
N THR A 72 -12.30 -5.98 -8.76
CA THR A 72 -12.65 -4.56 -9.01
C THR A 72 -12.58 -3.67 -7.77
N GLY A 73 -12.31 -4.24 -6.59
CA GLY A 73 -12.31 -3.50 -5.34
C GLY A 73 -13.70 -3.31 -4.75
N LYS A 74 -13.73 -2.79 -3.52
CA LYS A 74 -14.94 -2.49 -2.75
C LYS A 74 -14.64 -1.42 -1.68
N ARG A 75 -15.72 -0.87 -1.13
CA ARG A 75 -15.64 -0.06 0.09
C ARG A 75 -15.30 -0.95 1.29
N MET A 76 -14.35 -0.53 2.10
CA MET A 76 -13.98 -1.20 3.35
C MET A 76 -14.96 -0.75 4.45
N SER A 77 -16.09 -1.44 4.57
CA SER A 77 -17.15 -1.09 5.55
C SER A 77 -16.76 -1.36 7.00
N ASP A 78 -15.74 -2.19 7.20
CA ASP A 78 -15.11 -2.56 8.47
C ASP A 78 -13.99 -1.60 8.88
N ALA A 79 -13.58 -0.67 8.01
CA ALA A 79 -12.60 0.35 8.36
C ALA A 79 -13.19 1.30 9.44
N PRO A 80 -12.42 1.65 10.49
CA PRO A 80 -12.87 2.60 11.51
C PRO A 80 -13.31 3.93 10.90
N ALA A 81 -14.41 4.51 11.40
CA ALA A 81 -14.92 5.78 10.88
C ALA A 81 -13.91 6.92 11.03
N GLU A 82 -13.04 6.83 12.04
CA GLU A 82 -11.92 7.72 12.31
C GLU A 82 -10.89 7.72 11.18
N PHE A 83 -10.87 6.71 10.31
CA PHE A 83 -9.98 6.64 9.15
C PHE A 83 -10.58 7.30 7.91
N GLY A 84 -11.88 7.61 7.92
CA GLY A 84 -12.61 8.17 6.79
C GLY A 84 -13.17 7.08 5.87
N ILE A 85 -13.41 7.42 4.60
CA ILE A 85 -13.95 6.46 3.63
C ILE A 85 -12.78 5.75 2.96
N ILE A 86 -12.64 4.45 3.20
CA ILE A 86 -11.57 3.65 2.60
C ILE A 86 -12.15 2.76 1.51
N ASN A 87 -11.54 2.80 0.32
CA ASN A 87 -11.89 1.97 -0.83
C ASN A 87 -10.63 1.23 -1.29
N SER A 88 -10.76 -0.08 -1.53
CA SER A 88 -9.74 -0.83 -2.26
C SER A 88 -9.84 -0.50 -3.76
N ARG A 89 -8.72 -0.65 -4.48
CA ARG A 89 -8.62 -0.27 -5.90
C ARG A 89 -9.08 -1.41 -6.80
N ASN A 90 -9.47 -1.06 -8.02
CA ASN A 90 -9.63 -2.04 -9.09
C ASN A 90 -8.23 -2.51 -9.53
N ILE A 91 -7.96 -3.81 -9.39
CA ILE A 91 -6.68 -4.43 -9.79
C ILE A 91 -6.88 -5.45 -10.92
N THR A 92 -7.98 -5.34 -11.66
CA THR A 92 -8.17 -6.07 -12.92
C THR A 92 -7.25 -5.53 -14.00
N GLN A 93 -7.19 -6.21 -15.14
CA GLN A 93 -6.39 -5.82 -16.29
C GLN A 93 -6.99 -4.66 -17.12
N HIS A 94 -7.98 -3.95 -16.58
CA HIS A 94 -8.47 -2.74 -17.23
C HIS A 94 -7.34 -1.70 -17.28
N LYS A 95 -7.19 -1.02 -18.43
CA LYS A 95 -6.06 -0.13 -18.69
C LYS A 95 -6.10 1.15 -17.86
N GLU A 96 -7.28 1.75 -17.77
CA GLU A 96 -7.50 3.03 -17.11
C GLU A 96 -7.91 2.83 -15.64
N GLU A 97 -9.02 2.13 -15.43
CA GLU A 97 -9.53 1.85 -14.08
C GLU A 97 -8.75 0.79 -13.30
N GLY A 98 -8.00 -0.09 -13.96
CA GLY A 98 -7.28 -1.20 -13.35
C GLY A 98 -5.77 -1.00 -13.36
N ILE A 99 -5.05 -2.12 -13.41
CA ILE A 99 -3.57 -2.15 -13.47
C ILE A 99 -3.05 -2.60 -14.85
N GLY A 100 -3.90 -2.64 -15.88
CA GLY A 100 -3.55 -3.17 -17.20
C GLY A 100 -2.34 -2.49 -17.85
N ASP A 101 -2.22 -1.16 -17.68
CA ASP A 101 -1.12 -0.37 -18.24
C ASP A 101 -0.01 -0.07 -17.21
N TRP A 102 -0.06 -0.65 -16.00
CA TRP A 102 1.01 -0.52 -15.01
C TRP A 102 2.18 -1.43 -15.41
N SER A 103 3.41 -0.96 -15.22
CA SER A 103 4.62 -1.76 -15.37
C SER A 103 4.87 -2.63 -14.12
N ASP A 104 5.68 -3.68 -14.26
CA ASP A 104 6.04 -4.55 -13.14
C ASP A 104 6.77 -3.79 -12.04
N ALA A 105 7.65 -2.86 -12.44
CA ALA A 105 8.36 -1.98 -11.52
C ALA A 105 7.40 -1.10 -10.71
N GLU A 106 6.34 -0.57 -11.32
CA GLU A 106 5.38 0.28 -10.60
C GLU A 106 4.55 -0.51 -9.59
N ILE A 107 4.12 -1.72 -9.97
CA ILE A 107 3.45 -2.64 -9.05
C ILE A 107 4.38 -3.00 -7.89
N ALA A 108 5.63 -3.35 -8.18
CA ALA A 108 6.64 -3.68 -7.18
C ALA A 108 6.93 -2.52 -6.21
N VAL A 109 7.09 -1.30 -6.73
CA VAL A 109 7.31 -0.10 -5.91
C VAL A 109 6.12 0.14 -4.97
N LEU A 110 4.89 0.08 -5.49
CA LEU A 110 3.70 0.28 -4.67
C LEU A 110 3.59 -0.79 -3.58
N LEU A 111 3.77 -2.06 -3.93
CA LEU A 111 3.66 -3.17 -2.98
C LEU A 111 4.73 -3.09 -1.89
N ARG A 112 5.99 -2.75 -2.23
CA ARG A 112 7.08 -2.70 -1.25
C ARG A 112 7.07 -1.45 -0.38
N THR A 113 6.75 -0.30 -0.95
CA THR A 113 7.00 1.00 -0.29
C THR A 113 5.72 1.73 0.12
N GLY A 114 4.61 1.46 -0.56
CA GLY A 114 3.39 2.25 -0.47
C GLY A 114 3.40 3.55 -1.27
N ILE A 115 4.47 3.86 -2.00
CA ILE A 115 4.54 5.01 -2.91
C ILE A 115 3.79 4.66 -4.18
N ASN A 116 2.81 5.47 -4.59
CA ASN A 116 2.06 5.26 -5.82
C ASN A 116 2.72 6.01 -7.00
N PRO A 117 3.38 5.32 -7.95
CA PRO A 117 4.05 5.97 -9.08
C PRO A 117 3.07 6.71 -10.01
N ARG A 118 1.87 6.14 -10.19
CA ARG A 118 0.81 6.69 -11.06
C ARG A 118 0.06 7.88 -10.46
N ARG A 119 0.34 8.22 -9.20
CA ARG A 119 -0.19 9.41 -8.53
C ARG A 119 0.92 10.34 -8.05
N GLY A 120 2.02 10.45 -8.80
CA GLY A 120 3.12 11.38 -8.47
C GLY A 120 3.79 11.10 -7.13
N GLY A 121 3.83 9.82 -6.72
CA GLY A 121 4.47 9.42 -5.48
C GLY A 121 3.65 9.63 -4.21
N VAL A 122 2.33 9.84 -4.32
CA VAL A 122 1.43 9.89 -3.16
C VAL A 122 1.57 8.61 -2.34
N TYR A 123 1.80 8.75 -1.04
CA TYR A 123 1.87 7.63 -0.11
C TYR A 123 0.48 7.05 0.16
N VAL A 124 0.35 5.74 -0.02
CA VAL A 124 -0.85 4.98 0.35
C VAL A 124 -0.76 4.64 1.84
N PRO A 125 -1.72 5.10 2.68
CA PRO A 125 -1.67 4.90 4.12
C PRO A 125 -1.61 3.41 4.55
N PRO A 126 -1.29 3.15 5.83
CA PRO A 126 -1.06 1.79 6.34
C PRO A 126 -2.24 0.82 6.26
N TYR A 127 -3.47 1.29 5.99
CA TYR A 127 -4.61 0.40 5.76
C TYR A 127 -4.42 -0.51 4.53
N MET A 128 -3.49 -0.18 3.63
CA MET A 128 -2.99 -1.11 2.62
C MET A 128 -1.65 -1.66 3.11
N PRO A 129 -1.56 -2.95 3.47
CA PRO A 129 -0.32 -3.58 3.90
C PRO A 129 0.78 -3.46 2.85
N LYS A 130 2.04 -3.36 3.31
CA LYS A 130 3.21 -3.31 2.42
C LYS A 130 3.93 -4.65 2.48
N LEU A 131 4.27 -5.18 1.31
CA LEU A 131 4.97 -6.46 1.16
C LEU A 131 6.48 -6.22 1.09
N ALA A 132 7.01 -5.40 2.01
CA ALA A 132 8.39 -4.92 1.98
C ALA A 132 9.43 -6.04 2.12
N HIS A 133 9.08 -7.10 2.84
CA HIS A 133 9.95 -8.25 3.15
C HIS A 133 9.62 -9.49 2.33
N LEU A 134 8.68 -9.40 1.37
CA LEU A 134 8.37 -10.48 0.44
C LEU A 134 9.59 -10.79 -0.42
N SER A 135 9.87 -12.08 -0.67
CA SER A 135 10.96 -12.47 -1.58
C SER A 135 10.68 -11.97 -3.00
N ASP A 136 11.74 -11.70 -3.76
CA ASP A 136 11.58 -11.22 -5.14
C ASP A 136 10.87 -12.24 -6.03
N GLU A 137 11.03 -13.53 -5.75
CA GLU A 137 10.36 -14.60 -6.49
C GLU A 137 8.85 -14.67 -6.18
N ASP A 138 8.45 -14.50 -4.91
CA ASP A 138 7.03 -14.41 -4.56
C ASP A 138 6.40 -13.10 -5.08
N LEU A 139 7.14 -11.99 -5.08
CA LEU A 139 6.70 -10.73 -5.70
C LEU A 139 6.50 -10.89 -7.21
N ALA A 140 7.47 -11.51 -7.90
CA ALA A 140 7.37 -11.83 -9.31
C ALA A 140 6.20 -12.80 -9.59
N SER A 141 5.93 -13.73 -8.68
CA SER A 141 4.79 -14.64 -8.78
C SER A 141 3.46 -13.88 -8.70
N ILE A 142 3.29 -12.97 -7.73
CA ILE A 142 2.10 -12.11 -7.62
C ILE A 142 1.91 -11.31 -8.91
N ILE A 143 2.96 -10.64 -9.40
CA ILE A 143 2.90 -9.85 -10.64
C ILE A 143 2.53 -10.73 -11.85
N SER A 144 3.12 -11.93 -11.96
CA SER A 144 2.78 -12.89 -13.03
C SER A 144 1.31 -13.27 -13.00
N TYR A 145 0.76 -13.53 -11.82
CA TYR A 145 -0.66 -13.83 -11.65
C TYR A 145 -1.54 -12.63 -12.01
N LEU A 146 -1.23 -11.43 -11.52
CA LEU A 146 -1.99 -10.22 -11.87
C LEU A 146 -2.06 -9.96 -13.40
N ARG A 147 -1.08 -10.47 -14.15
CA ARG A 147 -1.02 -10.44 -15.62
C ARG A 147 -1.59 -11.68 -16.33
N SER A 148 -2.09 -12.68 -15.61
CA SER A 148 -2.61 -13.92 -16.21
C SER A 148 -4.03 -13.74 -16.76
N ASP A 149 -4.52 -14.74 -17.49
CA ASP A 149 -5.87 -14.79 -18.04
C ASP A 149 -6.93 -15.31 -17.04
N ASP A 150 -6.65 -15.24 -15.73
CA ASP A 150 -7.59 -15.72 -14.71
C ASP A 150 -8.90 -14.89 -14.77
N PRO A 151 -10.09 -15.53 -14.82
CA PRO A 151 -11.37 -14.83 -14.92
C PRO A 151 -11.58 -13.72 -13.86
N ILE A 152 -11.03 -13.87 -12.65
CA ILE A 152 -11.17 -12.86 -11.58
C ILE A 152 -10.40 -11.56 -11.88
N LEU A 153 -9.45 -11.59 -12.82
CA LEU A 153 -8.60 -10.47 -13.23
C LEU A 153 -9.02 -9.85 -14.56
N LYS A 154 -10.02 -10.43 -15.24
CA LYS A 154 -10.52 -9.93 -16.52
C LYS A 154 -10.84 -8.44 -16.41
N ALA A 155 -10.40 -7.68 -17.41
CA ALA A 155 -10.60 -6.24 -17.47
C ALA A 155 -12.07 -5.87 -17.26
N ASP A 156 -12.31 -4.99 -16.28
CA ASP A 156 -13.62 -4.47 -15.92
C ASP A 156 -13.50 -2.96 -15.65
N GLY A 157 -14.30 -2.15 -16.32
CA GLY A 157 -14.30 -0.69 -16.23
C GLY A 157 -14.99 -0.11 -14.98
N THR A 158 -15.11 -0.89 -13.90
CA THR A 158 -15.57 -0.36 -12.61
C THR A 158 -14.63 0.74 -12.16
N PRO A 159 -15.14 1.96 -11.91
CA PRO A 159 -14.29 3.05 -11.48
C PRO A 159 -13.51 2.70 -10.21
N SER A 160 -12.20 2.89 -10.25
CA SER A 160 -11.38 2.68 -9.05
C SER A 160 -11.60 3.83 -8.07
N ALA A 161 -12.60 3.69 -7.20
CA ALA A 161 -12.98 4.71 -6.23
C ALA A 161 -11.80 5.18 -5.37
N ASP A 162 -11.67 6.50 -5.22
CA ASP A 162 -10.68 7.09 -4.33
C ASP A 162 -11.07 6.93 -2.86
N SER A 163 -10.08 6.70 -2.01
CA SER A 163 -10.28 6.82 -0.56
C SER A 163 -10.32 8.29 -0.14
N GLN A 164 -11.12 8.60 0.88
CA GLN A 164 -11.21 9.90 1.53
C GLN A 164 -10.68 9.78 2.96
N PRO A 165 -9.35 9.78 3.16
CA PRO A 165 -8.76 9.63 4.48
C PRO A 165 -9.13 10.82 5.37
N SER A 166 -9.39 10.55 6.64
CA SER A 166 -9.69 11.58 7.64
C SER A 166 -8.50 12.50 7.90
N PHE A 167 -8.75 13.59 8.63
CA PHE A 167 -7.68 14.44 9.16
C PHE A 167 -6.67 13.62 9.98
N LEU A 168 -7.14 12.69 10.82
CA LEU A 168 -6.27 11.85 11.65
C LEU A 168 -5.31 11.01 10.79
N VAL A 169 -5.80 10.35 9.75
CA VAL A 169 -4.94 9.55 8.86
C VAL A 169 -3.95 10.43 8.11
N LYS A 170 -4.39 11.58 7.58
CA LYS A 170 -3.52 12.54 6.90
C LYS A 170 -2.43 13.09 7.83
N PHE A 171 -2.76 13.32 9.10
CA PHE A 171 -1.83 13.75 10.13
C PHE A 171 -0.81 12.65 10.44
N LEU A 172 -1.27 11.42 10.73
CA LEU A 172 -0.40 10.30 11.06
C LEU A 172 0.56 9.95 9.91
N CYS A 173 0.13 10.06 8.65
CA CYS A 173 1.02 9.86 7.49
C CYS A 173 2.12 10.93 7.34
N ARG A 174 2.04 12.05 8.06
CA ARG A 174 3.08 13.09 8.07
C ARG A 174 4.03 12.97 9.25
N VAL A 175 3.59 12.36 10.34
CA VAL A 175 4.34 12.38 11.61
C VAL A 175 4.77 11.00 12.11
N ALA A 176 4.10 9.93 11.68
CA ALA A 176 4.32 8.58 12.22
C ALA A 176 4.50 7.52 11.12
N PHE A 177 3.72 7.61 10.04
CA PHE A 177 3.73 6.61 8.97
C PHE A 177 4.38 7.16 7.72
N THR A 178 5.57 6.66 7.41
CA THR A 178 6.33 7.00 6.21
C THR A 178 6.49 5.75 5.32
N PRO A 179 6.76 5.92 4.02
CA PRO A 179 7.05 4.80 3.14
C PRO A 179 8.24 3.98 3.63
N LEU A 180 8.19 2.68 3.36
CA LEU A 180 9.34 1.81 3.53
C LEU A 180 10.32 2.00 2.36
N GLU A 181 11.61 1.80 2.61
CA GLU A 181 12.62 1.87 1.56
C GLU A 181 12.49 0.71 0.59
N PHE A 182 12.69 0.97 -0.71
CA PHE A 182 12.83 -0.10 -1.67
C PHE A 182 14.15 -0.85 -1.41
N PRO A 183 14.15 -2.21 -1.36
CA PRO A 183 15.34 -2.99 -1.06
C PRO A 183 16.51 -2.68 -2.01
N LYS A 184 17.70 -2.47 -1.44
CA LYS A 184 18.94 -2.21 -2.20
C LYS A 184 19.52 -3.46 -2.87
N SER A 185 19.09 -4.64 -2.42
CA SER A 185 19.49 -5.95 -2.93
C SER A 185 18.29 -6.88 -3.00
N ALA A 186 18.42 -7.92 -3.83
CA ALA A 186 17.37 -8.91 -3.99
C ALA A 186 17.03 -9.60 -2.67
N ILE A 187 15.73 -9.79 -2.40
CA ILE A 187 15.27 -10.57 -1.24
C ILE A 187 15.13 -12.03 -1.66
N ALA A 188 16.05 -12.86 -1.21
CA ALA A 188 16.06 -14.28 -1.53
C ALA A 188 14.86 -15.03 -0.93
N GLN A 189 14.37 -16.02 -1.65
CA GLN A 189 13.41 -16.97 -1.11
C GLN A 189 14.14 -17.89 -0.13
N PRO A 190 13.61 -18.13 1.09
CA PRO A 190 14.24 -19.03 2.03
C PRO A 190 14.32 -20.47 1.50
N ASP A 191 15.34 -21.19 1.95
CA ASP A 191 15.44 -22.64 1.75
C ASP A 191 14.28 -23.34 2.45
N SER A 192 13.47 -24.06 1.66
CA SER A 192 12.30 -24.79 2.16
C SER A 192 12.65 -25.97 3.06
N THR A 193 13.89 -26.46 3.02
CA THR A 193 14.37 -27.52 3.91
C THR A 193 14.75 -26.98 5.29
N ASN A 194 15.00 -25.67 5.41
CA ASN A 194 15.25 -25.01 6.69
C ASN A 194 13.93 -24.46 7.26
N ALA A 195 13.25 -25.28 8.05
CA ALA A 195 11.96 -24.94 8.65
C ALA A 195 11.97 -23.62 9.46
N ARG A 196 13.09 -23.28 10.12
CA ARG A 196 13.21 -22.01 10.87
C ARG A 196 13.28 -20.81 9.92
N ALA A 197 14.10 -20.88 8.88
CA ALA A 197 14.22 -19.80 7.89
C ALA A 197 12.90 -19.61 7.13
N LEU A 198 12.26 -20.71 6.73
CA LEU A 198 10.94 -20.69 6.10
C LEU A 198 9.88 -20.12 7.05
N GLY A 199 9.87 -20.54 8.31
CA GLY A 199 8.93 -20.01 9.33
C GLY A 199 9.07 -18.51 9.54
N LYS A 200 10.30 -18.00 9.68
CA LYS A 200 10.56 -16.55 9.77
C LYS A 200 10.05 -15.81 8.53
N TYR A 201 10.34 -16.33 7.34
CA TYR A 201 9.87 -15.71 6.10
C TYR A 201 8.35 -15.69 5.99
N LEU A 202 7.66 -16.77 6.37
CA LEU A 202 6.20 -16.79 6.32
C LEU A 202 5.59 -15.78 7.29
N ALA A 203 6.13 -15.68 8.50
CA ALA A 203 5.64 -14.78 9.53
C ALA A 203 5.94 -13.30 9.24
N ASP A 204 7.13 -12.99 8.74
CA ASP A 204 7.61 -11.59 8.64
C ASP A 204 7.56 -11.06 7.20
N GLY A 205 7.71 -11.96 6.23
CA GLY A 205 7.86 -11.62 4.81
C GLY A 205 6.59 -11.82 4.01
N ALA A 206 6.11 -13.07 3.95
CA ALA A 206 5.06 -13.46 3.03
C ALA A 206 3.66 -13.08 3.50
N LEU A 207 3.38 -13.19 4.81
CA LEU A 207 2.05 -12.96 5.37
C LEU A 207 1.99 -11.79 6.36
N ASP A 208 3.13 -11.15 6.64
CA ASP A 208 3.27 -9.98 7.52
C ASP A 208 2.55 -10.16 8.89
N CYS A 209 2.54 -11.40 9.39
CA CYS A 209 1.95 -11.73 10.69
C CYS A 209 2.67 -10.99 11.82
N TYR A 210 4.01 -10.90 11.74
CA TYR A 210 4.83 -10.29 12.77
C TYR A 210 4.58 -8.78 12.92
N GLY A 211 4.15 -8.11 11.85
CA GLY A 211 3.75 -6.71 11.91
C GLY A 211 2.68 -6.43 12.96
N CYS A 212 1.77 -7.38 13.23
CA CYS A 212 0.69 -7.23 14.21
C CYS A 212 0.77 -8.20 15.40
N HIS A 213 1.41 -9.35 15.26
CA HIS A 213 1.46 -10.43 16.25
C HIS A 213 2.84 -10.61 16.90
N SER A 214 3.59 -9.52 17.03
CA SER A 214 4.87 -9.46 17.72
C SER A 214 4.74 -8.85 19.12
N ALA A 215 5.84 -8.86 19.88
CA ALA A 215 5.89 -8.20 21.17
C ALA A 215 5.82 -6.66 21.03
N ASP A 216 6.35 -6.11 19.93
CA ASP A 216 6.22 -4.71 19.56
C ASP A 216 6.34 -4.48 18.04
N PHE A 217 5.79 -3.36 17.55
CA PHE A 217 5.86 -2.95 16.14
C PHE A 217 7.26 -2.50 15.67
N LYS A 218 8.30 -2.57 16.52
CA LYS A 218 9.63 -2.01 16.26
C LYS A 218 10.68 -3.08 15.93
N THR A 219 10.36 -4.35 16.10
CA THR A 219 11.33 -5.46 16.11
C THR A 219 11.14 -6.45 14.96
N VAL A 220 11.11 -5.99 13.71
CA VAL A 220 11.03 -6.89 12.53
C VAL A 220 12.43 -7.23 11.97
#